data_AF-A0A957HQZ6-F1
#
_entry.id   AF-A0A957HQZ6-F1
#
_cell.length_a   1.000
_cell.length_b   1.000
_cell.length_c   1.000
_cell.angle_alpha   90.00
_cell.angle_beta   90.00
_cell.angle_gamma   90.00
#
_symmetry.space_group_name_H-M   'P 1'
#
loop_
_entity.id
_entity.type
_entity.pdbx_description
1 polymer ?
#
loop_
_entity_poly.entity_id
_entity_poly.type
_entity_poly.pdbx_seq_one_letter_code
_entity_poly.pdbx_strand_id
1 'polypeptide(L)'
;AVVCDVARPRDVSLQVAQQRPDVLVIEGGTVEVPGDVDFHFNFGLPPKLAFACMAETMALTLDQRFESFTLGKDITLSQVQTIDTIAQKHGFKLGGFRSFERAVTSKEIALIKTHSQTTELNPKTHLNVNQASVMDPIIL
;
A
#
# COMPACT_ATOMS: atom_id res chain seq x y z
N ALA A 1 13.89 9.06 -2.72
CA ALA A 1 13.72 7.69 -2.15
C ALA A 1 12.27 7.22 -2.31
N VAL A 2 12.00 5.92 -2.15
CA VAL A 2 10.63 5.35 -2.18
C VAL A 2 10.35 4.66 -0.86
N VAL A 3 9.21 4.95 -0.24
CA VAL A 3 8.75 4.35 1.01
C VAL A 3 7.47 3.59 0.73
N CYS A 4 7.44 2.31 1.06
CA CYS A 4 6.24 1.47 0.98
C CYS A 4 5.67 1.30 2.39
N ASP A 5 4.58 1.99 2.69
CA ASP A 5 3.85 1.89 3.95
C ASP A 5 2.72 0.86 3.78
N VAL A 6 2.93 -0.34 4.32
CA VAL A 6 1.98 -1.46 4.26
C VAL A 6 1.15 -1.59 5.54
N ALA A 7 1.36 -0.71 6.53
CA ALA A 7 0.70 -0.77 7.82
C ALA A 7 -0.70 -0.11 7.80
N ARG A 8 -1.58 -0.60 8.67
CA ARG A 8 -2.86 0.03 8.98
C ARG A 8 -3.08 0.01 10.51
N PRO A 9 -3.17 1.18 11.18
CA PRO A 9 -2.97 2.55 10.67
C PRO A 9 -1.58 2.79 10.05
N ARG A 10 -1.42 3.87 9.28
CA ARG A 10 -0.17 4.21 8.57
C ARG A 10 0.97 4.48 9.55
N ASP A 11 2.16 4.01 9.21
CA ASP A 11 3.40 4.31 9.96
C ASP A 11 4.04 5.64 9.52
N VAL A 12 3.76 6.09 8.29
CA VAL A 12 4.35 7.30 7.72
C VAL A 12 3.47 8.53 7.91
N SER A 13 4.03 9.54 8.58
CA SER A 13 3.39 10.84 8.79
C SER A 13 3.21 11.63 7.49
N LEU A 14 2.10 12.39 7.40
CA LEU A 14 1.82 13.37 6.35
C LEU A 14 2.96 14.39 6.16
N GLN A 15 3.70 14.70 7.23
CA GLN A 15 4.81 15.65 7.19
C GLN A 15 5.91 15.22 6.22
N VAL A 16 6.12 13.90 6.02
CA VAL A 16 7.12 13.40 5.08
C VAL A 16 6.79 13.88 3.66
N ALA A 17 5.54 13.73 3.20
CA ALA A 17 5.16 14.18 1.87
C ALA A 17 5.20 15.71 1.71
N GLN A 18 4.98 16.45 2.79
CA GLN A 18 5.03 17.93 2.76
C GLN A 18 6.45 18.47 2.73
N GLN A 19 7.38 17.83 3.44
CA GLN A 19 8.73 18.34 3.62
C GLN A 19 9.78 17.69 2.72
N ARG A 20 9.46 16.52 2.15
CA ARG A 20 10.35 15.75 1.27
C ARG A 20 9.72 15.54 -0.11
N PRO A 21 9.75 16.56 -0.99
CA PRO A 21 9.22 16.45 -2.34
C PRO A 21 9.98 15.44 -3.22
N ASP A 22 11.13 14.96 -2.75
CA ASP A 22 11.97 13.94 -3.34
C ASP A 22 11.68 12.51 -2.84
N VAL A 23 10.67 12.34 -1.99
CA VAL A 23 10.26 11.05 -1.42
C VAL A 23 8.87 10.68 -1.92
N LEU A 24 8.77 9.50 -2.56
CA LEU A 24 7.49 8.90 -2.90
C LEU A 24 7.07 7.95 -1.79
N VAL A 25 5.99 8.28 -1.08
CA VAL A 25 5.33 7.37 -0.14
C VAL A 25 4.20 6.66 -0.89
N ILE A 26 4.26 5.33 -0.99
CA ILE A 26 3.17 4.50 -1.51
C ILE A 26 2.54 3.69 -0.37
N GLU A 27 1.22 3.68 -0.32
CA GLU A 27 0.45 2.77 0.52
C GLU A 27 0.33 1.44 -0.21
N GLY A 28 0.75 0.36 0.45
CA GLY A 28 0.65 -0.99 -0.10
C GLY A 28 -0.68 -1.68 0.25
N GLY A 29 -0.86 -2.87 -0.31
CA GLY A 29 -1.91 -3.79 0.13
C GLY A 29 -3.33 -3.44 -0.33
N THR A 30 -3.50 -2.79 -1.49
CA THR A 30 -4.82 -2.62 -2.13
C THR A 30 -4.95 -3.46 -3.39
N VAL A 31 -6.09 -4.12 -3.54
CA VAL A 31 -6.37 -5.11 -4.60
C VAL A 31 -7.74 -4.79 -5.20
N GLU A 32 -7.81 -4.76 -6.53
CA GLU A 32 -9.06 -4.73 -7.28
C GLU A 32 -9.64 -6.14 -7.33
N VAL A 33 -10.85 -6.27 -6.77
CA VAL A 33 -11.60 -7.52 -6.71
C VAL A 33 -12.35 -7.72 -8.03
N PRO A 34 -12.30 -8.93 -8.64
CA PRO A 34 -12.93 -9.21 -9.93
C PRO A 34 -14.47 -9.05 -9.88
N GLY A 35 -15.04 -8.58 -10.99
CA GLY A 35 -16.49 -8.45 -11.16
C GLY A 35 -17.05 -7.07 -10.79
N ASP A 36 -18.37 -7.02 -10.58
CA ASP A 36 -19.08 -5.82 -10.14
C ASP A 36 -19.49 -5.97 -8.67
N VAL A 37 -18.46 -6.09 -7.81
CA VAL A 37 -18.68 -6.30 -6.38
C VAL A 37 -19.15 -5.01 -5.70
N ASP A 38 -20.24 -5.13 -4.94
CA ASP A 38 -20.65 -4.14 -3.95
C ASP A 38 -20.46 -4.75 -2.55
N PHE A 39 -19.47 -4.23 -1.82
CA PHE A 39 -19.17 -4.70 -0.46
C PHE A 39 -20.23 -4.27 0.56
N HIS A 40 -21.12 -3.34 0.21
CA HIS A 40 -22.09 -2.74 1.12
C HIS A 40 -21.45 -2.17 2.41
N PHE A 41 -20.16 -1.82 2.35
CA PHE A 41 -19.37 -1.31 3.46
C PHE A 41 -18.25 -0.39 2.95
N ASN A 42 -17.95 0.67 3.68
CA ASN A 42 -16.90 1.63 3.34
C ASN A 42 -15.64 1.39 4.18
N PHE A 43 -14.62 0.80 3.57
CA PHE A 43 -13.31 0.56 4.19
C PHE A 43 -12.33 1.75 4.07
N GLY A 44 -12.78 2.89 3.54
CA GLY A 44 -11.90 4.00 3.15
C GLY A 44 -11.20 3.76 1.80
N LEU A 45 -11.69 2.80 1.01
CA LEU A 45 -11.19 2.50 -0.33
C LEU A 45 -12.24 2.83 -1.40
N PRO A 46 -11.82 3.22 -2.62
CA PRO A 46 -12.72 3.31 -3.76
C PRO A 46 -13.51 2.01 -4.01
N PRO A 47 -14.64 2.08 -4.72
CA PRO A 47 -15.40 0.89 -5.11
C PRO A 47 -14.53 -0.17 -5.78
N LYS A 48 -14.85 -1.45 -5.52
CA LYS A 48 -14.13 -2.65 -6.01
C LYS A 48 -12.72 -2.87 -5.46
N LEU A 49 -12.20 -1.94 -4.65
CA LEU A 49 -10.92 -2.13 -3.99
C LEU A 49 -11.10 -2.71 -2.58
N ALA A 50 -10.26 -3.68 -2.25
CA ALA A 50 -10.16 -4.28 -0.93
C ALA A 50 -8.70 -4.28 -0.45
N PHE A 51 -8.50 -4.42 0.86
CA PHE A 51 -7.18 -4.71 1.41
C PHE A 51 -6.71 -6.12 1.01
N ALA A 52 -5.40 -6.29 0.84
CA ALA A 52 -4.80 -7.53 0.37
C ALA A 52 -5.13 -8.74 1.26
N CYS A 53 -5.25 -8.57 2.58
CA CYS A 53 -5.67 -9.63 3.50
C CYS A 53 -7.11 -10.11 3.25
N MET A 54 -8.02 -9.19 2.89
CA MET A 54 -9.39 -9.54 2.50
C MET A 54 -9.39 -10.22 1.13
N ALA A 55 -8.61 -9.71 0.18
CA ALA A 55 -8.46 -10.31 -1.13
C ALA A 55 -7.86 -11.72 -1.09
N GLU A 56 -6.88 -11.99 -0.21
CA GLU A 56 -6.34 -13.33 0.03
C GLU A 56 -7.45 -14.31 0.44
N THR A 57 -8.28 -13.91 1.41
CA THR A 57 -9.42 -14.73 1.87
C THR A 57 -10.39 -15.03 0.72
N MET A 58 -10.72 -14.02 -0.08
CA MET A 58 -11.60 -14.18 -1.24
C MET A 58 -10.99 -15.10 -2.30
N ALA A 59 -9.71 -14.91 -2.63
CA ALA A 59 -8.99 -15.69 -3.62
C ALA A 59 -8.87 -17.17 -3.21
N LEU A 60 -8.52 -17.45 -1.96
CA LEU A 60 -8.48 -18.81 -1.40
C LEU A 60 -9.86 -19.48 -1.43
N THR A 61 -10.92 -18.73 -1.10
CA THR A 61 -12.30 -19.25 -1.13
C THR A 61 -12.70 -19.63 -2.57
N LEU A 62 -12.38 -18.78 -3.55
CA LEU A 62 -12.65 -19.06 -4.96
C LEU A 62 -11.86 -20.26 -5.50
N ASP A 63 -10.68 -20.52 -4.92
CA ASP A 63 -9.86 -21.70 -5.23
C ASP A 63 -10.24 -22.95 -4.41
N GLN A 64 -11.29 -22.85 -3.58
CA GLN A 64 -11.76 -23.90 -2.65
C GLN A 64 -10.67 -24.38 -1.67
N ARG A 65 -9.76 -23.47 -1.28
CA ARG A 65 -8.64 -23.74 -0.39
C ARG A 65 -8.94 -23.19 1.01
N PHE A 66 -9.53 -24.02 1.86
CA PHE A 66 -10.01 -23.64 3.19
C PHE A 66 -9.00 -24.01 4.29
N GLU A 67 -7.93 -23.23 4.38
CA GLU A 67 -6.90 -23.40 5.41
C GLU A 67 -6.37 -22.05 5.93
N SER A 68 -5.68 -22.07 7.07
CA SER A 68 -4.94 -20.90 7.57
C SER A 68 -3.66 -20.70 6.75
N PHE A 69 -3.80 -20.23 5.50
CA PHE A 69 -2.73 -20.17 4.51
C PHE A 69 -1.56 -19.26 4.92
N THR A 70 -1.87 -18.03 5.34
CA THR A 70 -0.91 -17.07 5.89
C THR A 70 -1.18 -16.89 7.38
N LEU A 71 -0.27 -17.34 8.23
CA LEU A 71 -0.39 -17.22 9.68
C LEU A 71 0.97 -16.91 10.33
N GLY A 72 0.98 -15.95 11.25
CA GLY A 72 2.20 -15.55 11.95
C GLY A 72 3.14 -14.69 11.08
N LYS A 73 4.41 -14.64 11.47
CA LYS A 73 5.43 -13.77 10.83
C LYS A 73 6.25 -14.49 9.76
N ASP A 74 6.21 -15.82 9.75
CA ASP A 74 7.02 -16.65 8.87
C ASP A 74 6.28 -16.88 7.56
N ILE A 75 6.59 -16.06 6.56
CA ILE A 75 6.00 -16.13 5.22
C ILE A 75 7.08 -16.61 4.25
N THR A 76 6.80 -17.70 3.54
CA THR A 76 7.73 -18.25 2.54
C THR A 76 7.49 -17.62 1.16
N LEU A 77 8.55 -17.54 0.34
CA LEU A 77 8.43 -17.10 -1.05
C LEU A 77 7.45 -17.99 -1.85
N SER A 78 7.43 -19.29 -1.57
CA SER A 78 6.51 -20.23 -2.21
C SER A 78 5.04 -19.90 -1.91
N GLN A 79 4.71 -19.53 -0.67
CA GLN A 79 3.36 -19.06 -0.32
C GLN A 79 2.99 -17.80 -1.09
N VAL A 80 3.90 -16.82 -1.19
CA VAL A 80 3.67 -15.58 -1.95
C VAL A 80 3.39 -15.88 -3.42
N GLN A 81 4.20 -16.74 -4.05
CA GLN A 81 4.00 -17.12 -5.46
C GLN A 81 2.70 -17.90 -5.67
N THR A 82 2.33 -18.74 -4.71
CA THR A 82 1.09 -19.51 -4.74
C THR A 82 -0.12 -18.60 -4.70
N ILE A 83 -0.19 -17.65 -3.74
CA ILE A 83 -1.33 -16.74 -3.64
C ILE A 83 -1.40 -15.78 -4.83
N ASP A 84 -0.26 -15.33 -5.37
CA ASP A 84 -0.21 -14.54 -6.61
C ASP A 84 -0.81 -15.31 -7.80
N THR A 85 -0.47 -16.60 -7.95
CA THR A 85 -1.03 -17.46 -8.99
C THR A 85 -2.54 -17.62 -8.83
N ILE A 86 -3.03 -17.84 -7.61
CA ILE A 86 -4.47 -17.96 -7.31
C ILE A 86 -5.18 -16.64 -7.61
N ALA A 87 -4.64 -15.51 -7.16
CA ALA A 87 -5.19 -14.18 -7.41
C ALA A 87 -5.31 -13.90 -8.92
N GLN A 88 -4.27 -14.18 -9.69
CA GLN A 88 -4.29 -14.03 -11.15
C GLN A 88 -5.32 -14.95 -11.81
N LYS A 89 -5.39 -16.24 -11.41
CA LYS A 89 -6.37 -17.21 -11.91
C LYS A 89 -7.81 -16.71 -11.76
N HIS A 90 -8.12 -16.04 -10.67
CA HIS A 90 -9.47 -15.53 -10.39
C HIS A 90 -9.69 -14.08 -10.84
N GLY A 91 -8.70 -13.43 -11.44
CA GLY A 91 -8.85 -12.10 -12.04
C GLY A 91 -8.70 -10.93 -11.07
N PHE A 92 -8.12 -11.15 -9.89
CA PHE A 92 -7.71 -10.06 -9.00
C PHE A 92 -6.56 -9.27 -9.63
N LYS A 93 -6.52 -7.96 -9.38
CA LYS A 93 -5.47 -7.07 -9.91
C LYS A 93 -4.95 -6.15 -8.82
N LEU A 94 -3.75 -5.62 -9.01
CA LEU A 94 -3.22 -4.58 -8.12
C LEU A 94 -4.08 -3.31 -8.22
N GLY A 95 -4.50 -2.76 -7.08
CA GLY A 95 -5.38 -1.57 -6.99
C GLY A 95 -4.72 -0.24 -7.36
N GLY A 96 -3.54 -0.27 -7.98
CA GLY A 96 -2.72 0.90 -8.31
C GLY A 96 -1.99 1.49 -7.09
N PHE A 97 -1.12 2.47 -7.34
CA PHE A 97 -0.40 3.16 -6.27
C PHE A 97 -1.29 4.21 -5.62
N ARG A 98 -1.26 4.24 -4.29
CA ARG A 98 -1.94 5.26 -3.47
C ARG A 98 -0.94 5.92 -2.53
N SER A 99 -1.23 7.13 -2.09
CA SER A 99 -0.41 7.87 -1.14
C SER A 99 -1.33 8.80 -0.36
N PHE A 100 -1.45 8.63 0.95
CA PHE A 100 -2.37 9.43 1.77
C PHE A 100 -3.81 9.38 1.22
N GLU A 101 -4.29 8.15 0.96
CA GLU A 101 -5.65 7.87 0.51
C GLU A 101 -6.04 8.47 -0.86
N ARG A 102 -5.09 8.99 -1.63
CA ARG A 102 -5.29 9.42 -3.04
C ARG A 102 -4.49 8.56 -4.00
N ALA A 103 -4.99 8.42 -5.22
CA ALA A 103 -4.24 7.75 -6.28
C ALA A 103 -2.97 8.55 -6.62
N VAL A 104 -1.86 7.85 -6.85
CA VAL A 104 -0.61 8.44 -7.30
C VAL A 104 -0.58 8.44 -8.82
N THR A 105 -0.42 9.61 -9.42
CA THR A 105 -0.37 9.77 -10.87
C THR A 105 1.05 9.60 -11.41
N SER A 106 1.19 9.19 -12.67
CA SER A 106 2.50 9.12 -13.34
C SER A 106 3.21 10.48 -13.40
N LYS A 107 2.45 11.58 -13.47
CA LYS A 107 2.98 12.95 -13.44
C LYS A 107 3.64 13.27 -12.09
N GLU A 108 3.01 12.88 -10.99
CA GLU A 108 3.58 13.05 -9.64
C GLU A 108 4.83 12.21 -9.46
N ILE A 109 4.82 10.94 -9.92
CA ILE A 109 6.01 10.08 -9.87
C ILE A 109 7.17 10.72 -10.65
N ALA A 110 6.91 11.27 -11.84
CA ALA A 110 7.93 11.95 -12.64
C ALA A 110 8.47 13.22 -11.95
N LEU A 111 7.60 14.00 -11.30
CA LEU A 111 7.98 15.19 -10.56
C LEU A 111 8.88 14.83 -9.36
N ILE A 112 8.48 13.84 -8.55
CA ILE A 112 9.26 13.36 -7.40
C ILE A 112 10.61 12.82 -7.86
N LYS A 113 10.66 12.09 -8.98
CA LYS A 113 11.91 11.61 -9.57
C LYS A 113 12.86 12.77 -9.93
N THR A 114 12.32 13.84 -10.50
CA THR A 114 13.10 15.05 -10.83
C THR A 114 13.65 15.73 -9.57
N HIS A 115 12.82 15.83 -8.52
CA HIS A 115 13.27 16.37 -7.23
C HIS A 115 14.37 15.52 -6.59
N SER A 116 14.25 14.18 -6.63
CA SER A 116 15.27 13.26 -6.11
C SER A 116 16.63 13.45 -6.77
N GLN A 117 16.66 13.60 -8.10
CA GLN A 117 17.90 13.84 -8.84
C GLN A 117 18.55 15.18 -8.49
N THR A 118 17.74 16.20 -8.20
CA THR A 118 18.24 17.54 -7.81
C THR A 118 18.78 17.55 -6.39
N THR A 119 18.13 16.84 -5.46
CA THR A 119 18.55 16.71 -4.07
C THR A 119 19.86 15.92 -3.93
N GLU A 120 20.07 14.88 -4.76
CA GLU A 120 21.33 14.14 -4.81
C GLU A 120 22.53 15.03 -5.21
N LEU A 121 22.28 16.10 -5.97
CA LEU A 121 23.28 17.09 -6.34
C LEU A 121 23.55 18.14 -5.25
N ASN A 122 22.74 18.19 -4.18
CA ASN A 122 22.91 19.14 -3.07
C ASN A 122 22.44 18.55 -1.71
N PRO A 123 23.28 17.76 -1.02
CA PRO A 123 22.88 16.89 0.10
C PRO A 123 22.57 17.61 1.44
N LYS A 124 22.45 18.95 1.49
CA LYS A 124 22.26 19.70 2.75
C LYS A 124 20.83 19.66 3.34
N THR A 125 19.91 18.88 2.76
CA THR A 125 18.49 18.82 3.18
C THR A 125 18.13 17.45 3.76
N HIS A 126 18.83 16.99 4.79
CA HIS A 126 18.42 15.80 5.54
C HIS A 126 17.51 16.18 6.72
N LEU A 127 16.20 15.98 6.54
CA LEU A 127 15.27 15.81 7.65
C LEU A 127 15.48 14.43 8.26
N ASN A 128 15.71 14.40 9.57
CA ASN A 128 15.88 13.18 10.35
C ASN A 128 14.50 12.50 10.50
N VAL A 129 14.28 11.40 9.79
CA VAL A 129 12.98 10.69 9.73
C VAL A 129 12.56 10.12 11.10
N ASN A 130 13.47 10.06 12.06
CA ASN A 130 13.25 9.53 13.41
C ASN A 130 12.64 10.53 14.42
N GLN A 131 12.09 11.67 13.98
CA GLN A 131 11.52 12.68 14.90
C GLN A 131 10.01 12.92 14.75
N ALA A 132 9.30 12.05 14.02
CA ALA A 132 7.84 12.13 13.83
C ALA A 132 7.04 11.11 14.65
N SER A 133 7.61 10.56 15.72
CA SER A 133 6.85 9.81 16.74
C SER A 133 6.70 10.69 17.97
N VAL A 134 5.54 11.32 18.14
CA VAL A 134 4.86 11.64 19.43
C VAL A 134 3.57 12.41 19.10
N MET A 135 2.45 11.80 19.50
CA MET A 135 1.12 12.38 19.77
C MET A 135 0.26 12.87 18.61
N ASP A 136 -0.66 11.99 18.19
CA ASP A 136 -2.06 12.40 18.01
C ASP A 136 -2.90 11.72 19.11
N PRO A 137 -3.57 12.47 20.00
CA PRO A 137 -4.40 11.90 21.05
C PRO A 137 -5.73 11.40 20.48
N ILE A 138 -6.18 10.30 21.08
CA ILE A 138 -7.55 9.78 21.16
C ILE A 138 -8.61 10.83 20.79
N ILE A 139 -9.42 10.54 19.77
CA ILE A 139 -10.83 10.93 19.74
C ILE A 139 -11.63 9.66 19.47
N LEU A 140 -12.66 9.47 20.32
CA LEU A 140 -13.56 8.34 20.47
C LEU A 140 -14.00 7.65 19.16
#